data_AF-A0A7V3QKL6-F1
#
_entry.id   AF-A0A7V3QKL6-F1
#
_cell.length_a   1.000
_cell.length_b   1.000
_cell.length_c   1.000
_cell.angle_alpha   90.00
_cell.angle_beta   90.00
_cell.angle_gamma   90.00
#
_symmetry.space_group_name_H-M   'P 1'
#
loop_
_entity.id
_entity.type
_entity.pdbx_description
1 polymer ?
#
loop_
_entity_poly.entity_id
_entity_poly.type
_entity_poly.pdbx_seq_one_letter_code
_entity_poly.pdbx_strand_id
1 'polypeptide(L)'
;MKKLSNFYQISQISEELKDRLRKLRLIKLSDGRFDVLGDVDFSLLDLRSLLEIPIRIRRVTGNFSCRDNQLTSLNGAPEQVDGSFYCYNNNLTTLEGAPERVYRDFDCGYNQLISLNGAPKFVGGDFYCCYNQLTSLKGAPKYVGGNFRCYSNQLTTLEGAPERVDGNFYCFNNQLTSLEGAPKYVGGNFDCSPNPKHFTEEEVRKLVDVKGKVIV
;
A
#
# COMPACT_ATOMS: atom_id res chain seq x y z
N MET A 1 -32.60 11.52 -2.97
CA MET A 1 -31.97 10.58 -3.92
C MET A 1 -30.79 11.28 -4.61
N LYS A 2 -29.54 11.03 -4.16
CA LYS A 2 -28.35 11.53 -4.87
C LYS A 2 -28.24 10.77 -6.18
N LYS A 3 -28.36 11.48 -7.32
CA LYS A 3 -28.41 10.84 -8.65
C LYS A 3 -27.14 10.04 -8.90
N LEU A 4 -27.35 8.76 -9.21
CA LEU A 4 -26.34 7.81 -9.65
C LEU A 4 -25.52 8.32 -10.86
N SER A 5 -25.97 9.35 -11.59
CA SER A 5 -25.30 9.91 -12.78
C SER A 5 -23.87 10.43 -12.61
N ASN A 6 -23.26 10.38 -11.42
CA ASN A 6 -21.88 10.80 -11.18
C ASN A 6 -20.85 9.64 -11.22
N PHE A 7 -21.29 8.40 -11.44
CA PHE A 7 -20.43 7.22 -11.45
C PHE A 7 -20.15 6.75 -12.89
N TYR A 8 -18.89 6.39 -13.18
CA TYR A 8 -18.55 5.75 -14.46
C TYR A 8 -19.13 4.31 -14.47
N GLN A 9 -19.61 3.85 -15.63
CA GLN A 9 -19.96 2.44 -15.89
C GLN A 9 -21.02 1.80 -14.96
N ILE A 10 -22.01 2.55 -14.47
CA ILE A 10 -23.04 2.07 -13.51
C ILE A 10 -23.79 0.80 -13.96
N SER A 11 -23.90 0.58 -15.28
CA SER A 11 -24.55 -0.62 -15.83
C SER A 11 -23.73 -1.91 -15.64
N GLN A 12 -22.45 -1.82 -15.27
CA GLN A 12 -21.51 -2.94 -15.13
C GLN A 12 -21.13 -3.27 -13.68
N ILE A 13 -21.58 -2.46 -12.71
CA ILE A 13 -21.29 -2.66 -11.28
C ILE A 13 -22.41 -3.43 -10.57
N SER A 14 -22.05 -4.28 -9.60
CA SER A 14 -23.00 -5.08 -8.82
C SER A 14 -24.02 -4.22 -8.07
N GLU A 15 -25.21 -4.76 -7.79
CA GLU A 15 -26.18 -4.05 -6.94
C GLU A 15 -25.64 -3.79 -5.54
N GLU A 16 -24.77 -4.67 -5.04
CA GLU A 16 -24.05 -4.45 -3.78
C GLU A 16 -23.18 -3.19 -3.85
N LEU A 17 -22.36 -3.02 -4.89
CA LEU A 17 -21.55 -1.82 -5.05
C LEU A 17 -22.44 -0.58 -5.16
N LYS A 18 -23.55 -0.64 -5.90
CA LYS A 18 -24.51 0.48 -5.96
C LYS A 18 -25.08 0.83 -4.59
N ASP A 19 -25.39 -0.17 -3.76
CA ASP A 19 -25.87 0.05 -2.38
C ASP A 19 -24.80 0.71 -1.51
N ARG A 20 -23.55 0.21 -1.55
CA ARG A 20 -22.42 0.84 -0.85
C ARG A 20 -22.20 2.29 -1.30
N LEU A 21 -22.27 2.56 -2.60
CA LEU A 21 -22.15 3.92 -3.16
C LEU A 21 -23.29 4.85 -2.69
N ARG A 22 -24.53 4.35 -2.58
CA ARG A 22 -25.68 5.13 -2.09
C ARG A 22 -25.54 5.53 -0.62
N LYS A 23 -24.82 4.73 0.17
CA LYS A 23 -24.57 4.97 1.61
C LYS A 23 -23.46 5.98 1.86
N LEU A 24 -22.63 6.30 0.87
CA LEU A 24 -21.51 7.24 1.04
C LEU A 24 -22.00 8.66 1.36
N ARG A 25 -21.34 9.27 2.35
CA ARG A 25 -21.55 10.67 2.73
C ARG A 25 -20.68 11.58 1.88
N LEU A 26 -21.14 11.83 0.65
CA LEU A 26 -20.43 12.63 -0.35
C LEU A 26 -20.62 14.15 -0.15
N ILE A 27 -19.51 14.90 -0.25
CA ILE A 27 -19.45 16.34 -0.51
C ILE A 27 -18.94 16.52 -1.95
N LYS A 28 -19.73 17.14 -2.82
CA LYS A 28 -19.34 17.41 -4.22
C LYS A 28 -18.52 18.71 -4.28
N LEU A 29 -17.37 18.65 -4.95
CA LEU A 29 -16.50 19.80 -5.19
C LEU A 29 -16.84 20.48 -6.51
N SER A 30 -16.38 21.73 -6.67
CA SER A 30 -16.63 22.53 -7.88
C SER A 30 -15.99 21.95 -9.13
N ASP A 31 -14.91 21.18 -9.00
CA ASP A 31 -14.20 20.50 -10.08
C ASP A 31 -14.82 19.12 -10.45
N GLY A 32 -15.94 18.76 -9.82
CA GLY A 32 -16.65 17.51 -10.08
C GLY A 32 -16.14 16.30 -9.30
N ARG A 33 -15.06 16.42 -8.52
CA ARG A 33 -14.59 15.38 -7.58
C ARG A 33 -15.43 15.37 -6.30
N PHE A 34 -15.20 14.35 -5.47
CA PHE A 34 -15.91 14.18 -4.21
C PHE A 34 -14.96 14.04 -3.02
N ASP A 35 -15.33 14.64 -1.89
CA ASP A 35 -14.83 14.22 -0.59
C ASP A 35 -15.84 13.25 0.04
N VAL A 36 -15.34 12.17 0.64
CA VAL A 36 -16.16 11.20 1.37
C VAL A 36 -15.92 11.34 2.86
N LEU A 37 -17.00 11.60 3.61
CA LEU A 37 -16.97 11.61 5.07
C LEU A 37 -17.16 10.19 5.61
N GLY A 38 -16.15 9.68 6.30
CA GLY A 38 -16.12 8.33 6.86
C GLY A 38 -15.45 7.33 5.91
N ASP A 39 -15.75 6.05 6.13
CA ASP A 39 -15.10 4.94 5.43
C ASP A 39 -15.71 4.70 4.04
N VAL A 40 -14.87 4.22 3.13
CA VAL A 40 -15.24 3.69 1.82
C VAL A 40 -14.81 2.23 1.76
N ASP A 41 -15.77 1.34 1.56
CA ASP A 41 -15.51 -0.08 1.42
C ASP A 41 -16.01 -0.62 0.08
N PHE A 42 -15.08 -0.87 -0.83
CA PHE A 42 -15.27 -1.55 -2.12
C PHE A 42 -14.64 -2.94 -2.12
N SER A 43 -14.40 -3.55 -0.96
CA SER A 43 -13.84 -4.89 -0.86
C SER A 43 -14.83 -6.02 -1.12
N LEU A 44 -14.32 -7.18 -1.55
CA LEU A 44 -15.07 -8.44 -1.68
C LEU A 44 -16.32 -8.31 -2.54
N LEU A 45 -16.27 -7.49 -3.60
CA LEU A 45 -17.35 -7.40 -4.55
C LEU A 45 -17.20 -8.62 -5.46
N ASP A 46 -17.91 -9.70 -5.12
CA ASP A 46 -17.83 -11.06 -5.69
C ASP A 46 -18.28 -11.15 -7.18
N LEU A 47 -17.76 -10.25 -8.01
CA LEU A 47 -17.84 -10.26 -9.46
C LEU A 47 -16.53 -9.66 -9.95
N ARG A 48 -15.89 -10.39 -10.84
CA ARG A 48 -14.61 -10.13 -11.53
C ARG A 48 -14.59 -8.84 -12.38
N SER A 49 -15.35 -7.81 -12.03
CA SER A 49 -15.74 -6.69 -12.90
C SER A 49 -15.35 -5.31 -12.39
N LEU A 50 -14.90 -5.14 -11.14
CA LEU A 50 -14.32 -3.85 -10.75
C LEU A 50 -12.88 -3.77 -11.28
N LEU A 51 -12.76 -3.29 -12.52
CA LEU A 51 -11.47 -3.02 -13.18
C LEU A 51 -10.90 -1.65 -12.80
N GLU A 52 -11.78 -0.72 -12.41
CA GLU A 52 -11.45 0.65 -12.03
C GLU A 52 -12.36 1.16 -10.90
N ILE A 53 -11.93 2.19 -10.18
CA ILE A 53 -12.72 2.79 -9.11
C ILE A 53 -13.78 3.72 -9.73
N PRO A 54 -15.08 3.53 -9.45
CA PRO A 54 -16.16 4.07 -10.29
C PRO A 54 -16.53 5.53 -9.95
N ILE A 55 -15.77 6.18 -9.07
CA ILE A 55 -15.99 7.54 -8.58
C ILE A 55 -14.66 8.28 -8.50
N ARG A 56 -14.65 9.56 -8.89
CA ARG A 56 -13.49 10.45 -8.70
C ARG A 56 -13.49 11.02 -7.29
N ILE A 57 -12.81 10.35 -6.37
CA ILE A 57 -12.66 10.82 -4.99
C ILE A 57 -11.38 11.64 -4.89
N ARG A 58 -11.45 12.80 -4.26
CA ARG A 58 -10.27 13.57 -3.88
C ARG A 58 -9.77 13.13 -2.51
N ARG A 59 -10.64 13.11 -1.50
CA ARG A 59 -10.29 12.78 -0.12
C ARG A 59 -11.29 11.84 0.52
N VAL A 60 -10.78 10.93 1.36
CA VAL A 60 -11.57 10.11 2.29
C VAL A 60 -11.13 10.42 3.71
N THR A 61 -12.07 10.77 4.60
CA THR A 61 -11.72 11.09 6.01
C THR A 61 -11.61 9.85 6.90
N GLY A 62 -12.11 8.71 6.45
CA GLY A 62 -11.95 7.40 7.10
C GLY A 62 -10.98 6.51 6.32
N ASN A 63 -11.20 5.21 6.39
CA ASN A 63 -10.46 4.19 5.64
C ASN A 63 -11.00 4.09 4.20
N PHE A 64 -10.13 3.73 3.26
CA PHE A 64 -10.51 3.34 1.91
C PHE A 64 -10.05 1.91 1.65
N SER A 65 -10.98 1.03 1.30
CA SER A 65 -10.71 -0.39 1.07
C SER A 65 -11.19 -0.80 -0.32
N CYS A 66 -10.29 -1.32 -1.15
CA CYS A 66 -10.58 -1.96 -2.43
C CYS A 66 -9.92 -3.35 -2.54
N ARG A 67 -9.56 -3.93 -1.39
CA ARG A 67 -8.96 -5.27 -1.28
C ARG A 67 -9.86 -6.38 -1.84
N ASP A 68 -9.25 -7.53 -2.11
CA ASP A 68 -9.96 -8.76 -2.51
C ASP A 68 -10.84 -8.54 -3.76
N ASN A 69 -10.24 -7.98 -4.81
CA ASN A 69 -10.86 -7.74 -6.11
C ASN A 69 -9.92 -8.23 -7.24
N GLN A 70 -10.15 -7.77 -8.47
CA GLN A 70 -9.31 -8.07 -9.63
C GLN A 70 -8.73 -6.81 -10.28
N LEU A 71 -8.54 -5.75 -9.48
CA LEU A 71 -8.04 -4.47 -9.97
C LEU A 71 -6.67 -4.65 -10.61
N THR A 72 -6.51 -4.06 -11.79
CA THR A 72 -5.22 -3.95 -12.49
C THR A 72 -4.64 -2.55 -12.39
N SER A 73 -5.42 -1.57 -11.91
CA SER A 73 -4.97 -0.20 -11.63
C SER A 73 -5.69 0.39 -10.41
N LEU A 74 -5.09 1.40 -9.79
CA LEU A 74 -5.72 2.22 -8.74
C LEU A 74 -6.31 3.53 -9.28
N ASN A 75 -6.51 3.64 -10.60
CA ASN A 75 -7.12 4.81 -11.20
C ASN A 75 -8.51 5.09 -10.59
N GLY A 76 -8.70 6.33 -10.14
CA GLY A 76 -9.91 6.77 -9.44
C GLY A 76 -9.85 6.61 -7.91
N ALA A 77 -8.77 6.04 -7.36
CA ALA A 77 -8.54 6.08 -5.92
C ALA A 77 -8.42 7.52 -5.40
N PRO A 78 -8.73 7.76 -4.11
CA PRO A 78 -8.52 9.06 -3.49
C PRO A 78 -7.07 9.53 -3.58
N GLU A 79 -6.86 10.83 -3.75
CA GLU A 79 -5.55 11.46 -3.66
C GLU A 79 -5.02 11.50 -2.21
N GLN A 80 -5.93 11.57 -1.24
CA GLN A 80 -5.63 11.59 0.19
C GLN A 80 -6.59 10.71 0.99
N VAL A 81 -6.03 9.93 1.92
CA VAL A 81 -6.80 9.14 2.89
C VAL A 81 -6.32 9.44 4.31
N ASP A 82 -7.23 9.94 5.15
CA ASP A 82 -6.91 10.26 6.55
C ASP A 82 -6.87 9.00 7.44
N GLY A 83 -7.52 7.92 7.02
CA GLY A 83 -7.41 6.59 7.59
C GLY A 83 -6.35 5.74 6.90
N SER A 84 -6.65 4.45 6.80
CA SER A 84 -5.83 3.44 6.11
C SER A 84 -6.34 3.20 4.68
N PHE A 85 -5.43 2.84 3.77
CA PHE A 85 -5.73 2.46 2.40
C PHE A 85 -5.36 0.99 2.16
N TYR A 86 -6.36 0.17 1.85
CA TYR A 86 -6.20 -1.28 1.66
C TYR A 86 -6.50 -1.67 0.22
N CYS A 87 -5.49 -2.09 -0.54
CA CYS A 87 -5.63 -2.60 -1.91
C CYS A 87 -5.00 -3.99 -2.12
N TYR A 88 -4.76 -4.73 -1.03
CA TYR A 88 -4.19 -6.06 -1.09
C TYR A 88 -5.11 -7.09 -1.77
N ASN A 89 -4.53 -8.19 -2.23
CA ASN A 89 -5.23 -9.27 -2.94
C ASN A 89 -5.96 -8.77 -4.20
N ASN A 90 -5.17 -8.24 -5.13
CA ASN A 90 -5.59 -7.74 -6.45
C ASN A 90 -4.58 -8.20 -7.53
N ASN A 91 -4.73 -7.72 -8.76
CA ASN A 91 -3.83 -8.01 -9.89
C ASN A 91 -2.99 -6.78 -10.28
N LEU A 92 -2.62 -5.94 -9.30
CA LEU A 92 -1.86 -4.72 -9.56
C LEU A 92 -0.42 -5.05 -9.96
N THR A 93 0.06 -4.43 -11.04
CA THR A 93 1.45 -4.50 -11.50
C THR A 93 2.24 -3.21 -11.20
N THR A 94 1.52 -2.12 -10.93
CA THR A 94 2.04 -0.82 -10.46
C THR A 94 1.15 -0.26 -9.37
N LEU A 95 1.63 0.75 -8.64
CA LEU A 95 0.81 1.53 -7.70
C LEU A 95 0.40 2.89 -8.29
N GLU A 96 0.50 3.08 -9.60
CA GLU A 96 0.02 4.31 -10.24
C GLU A 96 -1.47 4.53 -9.94
N GLY A 97 -1.80 5.74 -9.53
CA GLY A 97 -3.14 6.11 -9.07
C GLY A 97 -3.38 5.92 -7.57
N ALA A 98 -2.46 5.31 -6.80
CA ALA A 98 -2.56 5.27 -5.34
C ALA A 98 -2.58 6.68 -4.71
N PRO A 99 -3.13 6.84 -3.49
CA PRO A 99 -3.09 8.12 -2.77
C PRO A 99 -1.65 8.63 -2.60
N GLU A 100 -1.46 9.94 -2.72
CA GLU A 100 -0.14 10.55 -2.42
C GLU A 100 0.15 10.54 -0.92
N ARG A 101 -0.88 10.57 -0.08
CA ARG A 101 -0.79 10.62 1.40
C ARG A 101 -1.80 9.70 2.06
N VAL A 102 -1.29 8.85 2.95
CA VAL A 102 -2.07 7.97 3.82
C VAL A 102 -1.63 8.20 5.26
N TYR A 103 -2.55 8.61 6.13
CA TYR A 103 -2.19 9.01 7.50
C TYR A 103 -2.10 7.84 8.48
N ARG A 104 -2.64 6.67 8.11
CA ARG A 104 -2.48 5.41 8.84
C ARG A 104 -1.77 4.38 7.97
N ASP A 105 -2.36 3.20 7.77
CA ASP A 105 -1.69 2.09 7.11
C ASP A 105 -1.92 2.10 5.60
N PHE A 106 -0.90 1.70 4.84
CA PHE A 106 -1.01 1.42 3.41
C PHE A 106 -0.68 -0.04 3.15
N ASP A 107 -1.63 -0.80 2.61
CA ASP A 107 -1.46 -2.22 2.34
C ASP A 107 -1.71 -2.56 0.86
N CYS A 108 -0.63 -2.92 0.18
CA CYS A 108 -0.62 -3.40 -1.20
C CYS A 108 -0.07 -4.83 -1.31
N GLY A 109 -0.13 -5.62 -0.24
CA GLY A 109 0.31 -7.02 -0.26
C GLY A 109 -0.48 -7.89 -1.24
N TYR A 110 0.01 -9.09 -1.55
CA TYR A 110 -0.68 -10.05 -2.43
C TYR A 110 -1.09 -9.44 -3.78
N ASN A 111 -0.11 -8.93 -4.52
CA ASN A 111 -0.30 -8.37 -5.87
C ASN A 111 0.83 -8.89 -6.79
N GLN A 112 0.99 -8.29 -7.97
CA GLN A 112 2.00 -8.67 -8.96
C GLN A 112 3.02 -7.52 -9.18
N LEU A 113 3.27 -6.73 -8.14
CA LEU A 113 4.15 -5.56 -8.21
C LEU A 113 5.61 -5.98 -8.41
N ILE A 114 6.30 -5.32 -9.34
CA ILE A 114 7.75 -5.48 -9.56
C ILE A 114 8.60 -4.35 -8.94
N SER A 115 7.96 -3.23 -8.62
CA SER A 115 8.52 -2.07 -7.91
C SER A 115 7.41 -1.38 -7.12
N LEU A 116 7.77 -0.40 -6.29
CA LEU A 116 6.81 0.43 -5.53
C LEU A 116 6.56 1.79 -6.21
N ASN A 117 6.84 1.90 -7.51
CA ASN A 117 6.53 3.11 -8.26
C ASN A 117 5.02 3.42 -8.20
N GLY A 118 4.71 4.66 -7.82
CA GLY A 118 3.34 5.12 -7.59
C GLY A 118 2.85 4.98 -6.15
N ALA A 119 3.62 4.36 -5.25
CA ALA A 119 3.27 4.28 -3.82
C ALA A 119 3.10 5.67 -3.18
N PRO A 120 2.37 5.78 -2.06
CA PRO A 120 2.25 7.02 -1.32
C PRO A 120 3.62 7.58 -0.93
N LYS A 121 3.76 8.91 -1.01
CA LYS A 121 4.98 9.61 -0.57
C LYS A 121 5.08 9.69 0.95
N PHE A 122 3.94 9.56 1.64
CA PHE A 122 3.84 9.59 3.09
C PHE A 122 2.86 8.52 3.58
N VAL A 123 3.32 7.69 4.53
CA VAL A 123 2.51 6.72 5.27
C VAL A 123 2.77 6.88 6.77
N GLY A 124 1.74 7.29 7.51
CA GLY A 124 1.84 7.59 8.94
C GLY A 124 1.89 6.36 9.84
N GLY A 125 1.33 5.23 9.38
CA GLY A 125 1.33 3.94 10.06
C GLY A 125 2.20 2.91 9.36
N ASP A 126 1.69 1.69 9.23
CA ASP A 126 2.39 0.56 8.64
C ASP A 126 2.33 0.59 7.10
N PHE A 127 3.41 0.18 6.44
CA PHE A 127 3.49 -0.03 4.99
C PHE A 127 3.70 -1.51 4.68
N TYR A 128 2.74 -2.12 3.99
CA TYR A 128 2.75 -3.53 3.64
C TYR A 128 2.88 -3.71 2.13
N CYS A 129 3.93 -4.39 1.69
CA CYS A 129 4.13 -4.79 0.30
C CYS A 129 4.66 -6.23 0.18
N CYS A 130 4.35 -7.08 1.17
CA CYS A 130 4.70 -8.48 1.17
C CYS A 130 3.93 -9.27 0.09
N TYR A 131 4.44 -10.46 -0.27
CA TYR A 131 3.82 -11.33 -1.27
C TYR A 131 3.58 -10.63 -2.62
N ASN A 132 4.66 -10.11 -3.19
CA ASN A 132 4.70 -9.50 -4.52
C ASN A 132 5.89 -10.09 -5.32
N GLN A 133 6.25 -9.45 -6.43
CA GLN A 133 7.38 -9.83 -7.27
C GLN A 133 8.46 -8.73 -7.28
N LEU A 134 8.59 -7.99 -6.16
CA LEU A 134 9.48 -6.84 -6.08
C LEU A 134 10.93 -7.28 -6.25
N THR A 135 11.63 -6.65 -7.19
CA THR A 135 13.09 -6.81 -7.39
C THR A 135 13.90 -5.65 -6.80
N SER A 136 13.22 -4.53 -6.50
CA SER A 136 13.75 -3.42 -5.71
C SER A 136 12.63 -2.75 -4.90
N LEU A 137 12.99 -1.94 -3.92
CA LEU A 137 12.06 -1.13 -3.14
C LEU A 137 11.91 0.29 -3.70
N LYS A 138 12.44 0.57 -4.90
CA LYS A 138 12.31 1.88 -5.56
C LYS A 138 10.84 2.31 -5.63
N GLY A 139 10.59 3.55 -5.23
CA GLY A 139 9.26 4.13 -5.11
C GLY A 139 8.66 4.06 -3.70
N ALA A 140 9.26 3.32 -2.75
CA ALA A 140 8.81 3.33 -1.36
C ALA A 140 8.84 4.75 -0.75
N PRO A 141 7.97 5.04 0.24
CA PRO A 141 8.06 6.27 1.01
C PRO A 141 9.41 6.36 1.73
N LYS A 142 9.99 7.56 1.79
CA LYS A 142 11.26 7.80 2.50
C LYS A 142 11.15 7.60 4.02
N TYR A 143 9.96 7.79 4.56
CA TYR A 143 9.66 7.68 5.99
C TYR A 143 8.39 6.88 6.19
N VAL A 144 8.42 5.96 7.16
CA VAL A 144 7.28 5.13 7.57
C VAL A 144 7.16 5.20 9.09
N GLY A 145 6.01 5.65 9.58
CA GLY A 145 5.77 5.86 11.02
C GLY A 145 5.54 4.56 11.81
N GLY A 146 5.17 3.47 11.12
CA GLY A 146 5.01 2.14 11.70
C GLY A 146 6.01 1.13 11.14
N ASN A 147 5.52 -0.07 10.88
CA ASN A 147 6.29 -1.19 10.32
C ASN A 147 6.42 -1.07 8.80
N PHE A 148 7.56 -1.46 8.25
CA PHE A 148 7.73 -1.68 6.81
C PHE A 148 7.88 -3.18 6.54
N ARG A 149 6.94 -3.77 5.80
CA ARG A 149 6.88 -5.22 5.55
C ARG A 149 7.02 -5.54 4.08
N CYS A 150 8.21 -5.99 3.66
CA CYS A 150 8.53 -6.35 2.28
C CYS A 150 8.98 -7.81 2.11
N TYR A 151 8.65 -8.68 3.06
CA TYR A 151 8.98 -10.10 3.02
C TYR A 151 8.26 -10.85 1.89
N SER A 152 8.78 -12.02 1.50
CA SER A 152 8.22 -12.83 0.42
C SER A 152 8.15 -12.08 -0.92
N ASN A 153 9.31 -11.63 -1.40
CA ASN A 153 9.54 -10.95 -2.67
C ASN A 153 10.78 -11.54 -3.38
N GLN A 154 11.30 -10.87 -4.41
CA GLN A 154 12.48 -11.29 -5.19
C GLN A 154 13.65 -10.31 -5.03
N LEU A 155 13.73 -9.64 -3.86
CA LEU A 155 14.76 -8.64 -3.58
C LEU A 155 16.14 -9.29 -3.46
N THR A 156 17.15 -8.74 -4.15
CA THR A 156 18.56 -9.15 -4.02
C THR A 156 19.40 -8.19 -3.17
N THR A 157 18.93 -6.96 -3.05
CA THR A 157 19.41 -5.90 -2.14
C THR A 157 18.19 -5.17 -1.55
N LEU A 158 18.40 -4.20 -0.67
CA LEU A 158 17.35 -3.35 -0.13
C LEU A 158 17.31 -1.97 -0.82
N GLU A 159 17.84 -1.86 -2.04
CA GLU A 159 17.87 -0.59 -2.79
C GLU A 159 16.47 0.03 -2.89
N GLY A 160 16.35 1.28 -2.43
CA GLY A 160 15.10 2.04 -2.42
C GLY A 160 14.26 1.87 -1.16
N ALA A 161 14.71 1.14 -0.14
CA ALA A 161 14.02 1.06 1.14
C ALA A 161 13.82 2.46 1.78
N PRO A 162 12.83 2.63 2.68
CA PRO A 162 12.69 3.85 3.45
C PRO A 162 13.99 4.21 4.18
N GLU A 163 14.33 5.50 4.24
CA GLU A 163 15.51 5.95 4.99
C GLU A 163 15.33 5.77 6.50
N ARG A 164 14.09 5.89 6.98
CA ARG A 164 13.71 5.75 8.39
C ARG A 164 12.39 4.98 8.54
N VAL A 165 12.40 3.99 9.43
CA VAL A 165 11.23 3.23 9.85
C VAL A 165 11.13 3.28 11.37
N ASP A 166 10.03 3.82 11.89
CA ASP A 166 9.86 3.99 13.34
C ASP A 166 9.46 2.69 14.05
N GLY A 167 8.83 1.75 13.34
CA GLY A 167 8.53 0.41 13.81
C GLY A 167 9.56 -0.63 13.36
N ASN A 168 9.07 -1.82 13.02
CA ASN A 168 9.90 -2.94 12.58
C ASN A 168 10.14 -2.91 11.06
N PHE A 169 11.31 -3.40 10.64
CA PHE A 169 11.64 -3.63 9.24
C PHE A 169 11.73 -5.13 8.96
N TYR A 170 10.81 -5.64 8.13
CA TYR A 170 10.70 -7.07 7.83
C TYR A 170 10.97 -7.35 6.35
N CYS A 171 12.10 -7.98 6.06
CA CYS A 171 12.58 -8.30 4.71
C CYS A 171 13.02 -9.76 4.53
N PHE A 172 12.60 -10.65 5.44
CA PHE A 172 12.80 -12.10 5.33
C PHE A 172 12.11 -12.71 4.09
N ASN A 173 12.45 -13.96 3.77
CA ASN A 173 11.96 -14.69 2.59
C ASN A 173 12.17 -13.90 1.28
N ASN A 174 13.38 -13.41 1.05
CA ASN A 174 13.80 -12.76 -0.20
C ASN A 174 14.98 -13.53 -0.80
N GLN A 175 15.73 -12.89 -1.72
CA GLN A 175 16.94 -13.43 -2.34
C GLN A 175 18.15 -12.54 -2.00
N LEU A 176 18.18 -11.93 -0.81
CA LEU A 176 19.18 -10.93 -0.44
C LEU A 176 20.59 -11.53 -0.46
N THR A 177 21.48 -10.86 -1.17
CA THR A 177 22.93 -11.15 -1.21
C THR A 177 23.76 -10.03 -0.57
N SER A 178 23.15 -8.85 -0.38
CA SER A 178 23.69 -7.74 0.41
C SER A 178 22.55 -7.00 1.12
N LEU A 179 22.91 -6.15 2.10
CA LEU A 179 22.01 -5.21 2.75
C LEU A 179 22.18 -3.79 2.18
N GLU A 180 22.71 -3.67 0.96
CA GLU A 180 22.85 -2.38 0.29
C GLU A 180 21.48 -1.72 0.14
N GLY A 181 21.40 -0.42 0.49
CA GLY A 181 20.14 0.33 0.47
C GLY A 181 19.23 0.11 1.68
N ALA A 182 19.65 -0.64 2.69
CA ALA A 182 18.89 -0.80 3.94
C ALA A 182 18.54 0.56 4.58
N PRO A 183 17.46 0.64 5.37
CA PRO A 183 17.15 1.83 6.16
C PRO A 183 18.32 2.26 7.03
N LYS A 184 18.46 3.56 7.29
CA LYS A 184 19.49 4.08 8.22
C LYS A 184 19.08 3.91 9.68
N TYR A 185 17.77 3.92 9.94
CA TYR A 185 17.21 3.80 11.28
C TYR A 185 15.99 2.88 11.28
N VAL A 186 15.95 1.98 12.26
CA VAL A 186 14.81 1.11 12.56
C VAL A 186 14.52 1.17 14.06
N GLY A 187 13.36 1.72 14.42
CA GLY A 187 12.97 1.90 15.83
C GLY A 187 12.54 0.60 16.53
N GLY A 188 12.18 -0.43 15.76
CA GLY A 188 11.85 -1.76 16.23
C GLY A 188 12.90 -2.80 15.84
N ASN A 189 12.42 -4.01 15.54
CA ASN A 189 13.25 -5.12 15.09
C ASN A 189 13.61 -4.99 13.61
N PHE A 190 14.79 -5.50 13.25
CA PHE A 190 15.21 -5.71 11.87
C PHE A 190 15.25 -7.21 11.62
N ASP A 191 14.38 -7.71 10.74
CA ASP A 191 14.31 -9.13 10.39
C ASP A 191 14.62 -9.34 8.91
N CYS A 192 15.75 -9.99 8.64
CA CYS A 192 16.11 -10.42 7.30
C CYS A 192 16.28 -11.94 7.21
N SER A 193 15.75 -12.73 8.16
CA SER A 193 15.89 -14.18 8.16
C SER A 193 14.56 -14.90 7.91
N PRO A 194 14.48 -15.84 6.96
CA PRO A 194 15.60 -16.37 6.18
C PRO A 194 15.84 -15.57 4.88
N ASN A 195 17.09 -15.50 4.47
CA ASN A 195 17.52 -15.16 3.10
C ASN A 195 18.64 -16.14 2.68
N PRO A 196 18.93 -16.32 1.38
CA PRO A 196 19.96 -17.26 0.92
C PRO A 196 21.35 -16.94 1.48
N LYS A 197 21.67 -15.64 1.63
CA LYS A 197 22.84 -15.22 2.39
C LYS A 197 22.50 -15.20 3.89
N HIS A 198 23.32 -15.89 4.67
CA HIS A 198 23.35 -15.72 6.12
C HIS A 198 24.05 -14.42 6.47
N PHE A 199 23.29 -13.48 7.02
CA PHE A 199 23.83 -12.24 7.57
C PHE A 199 24.19 -12.45 9.04
N THR A 200 25.06 -11.61 9.56
CA THR A 200 25.35 -11.52 10.99
C THR A 200 24.70 -10.27 11.59
N GLU A 201 24.43 -10.29 12.89
CA GLU A 201 23.93 -9.10 13.59
C GLU A 201 24.91 -7.92 13.48
N GLU A 202 26.22 -8.19 13.48
CA GLU A 202 27.27 -7.17 13.30
C GLU A 202 27.17 -6.49 11.93
N GLU A 203 26.98 -7.25 10.85
CA GLU A 203 26.79 -6.69 9.50
C GLU A 203 25.57 -5.77 9.42
N VAL A 204 24.46 -6.16 10.04
CA VAL A 204 23.24 -5.34 10.10
C VAL A 204 23.50 -4.04 10.88
N ARG A 205 24.05 -4.16 12.09
CA ARG A 205 24.27 -2.99 12.99
C ARG A 205 25.33 -2.02 12.49
N LYS A 206 26.24 -2.47 11.63
CA LYS A 206 27.21 -1.59 10.95
C LYS A 206 26.53 -0.65 9.95
N LEU A 207 25.40 -1.05 9.37
CA LEU A 207 24.70 -0.32 8.31
C LEU A 207 23.44 0.40 8.84
N VAL A 208 22.78 -0.18 9.83
CA VAL A 208 21.46 0.22 10.31
C VAL A 208 21.49 0.47 11.81
N ASP A 209 21.00 1.64 12.24
CA ASP A 209 20.72 1.91 13.65
C ASP A 209 19.41 1.21 14.07
N VAL A 210 19.53 -0.05 14.54
CA VAL A 210 18.39 -0.87 14.99
C VAL A 210 18.25 -0.78 16.51
N LYS A 211 17.10 -0.31 16.99
CA LYS A 211 16.81 -0.20 18.44
C LYS A 211 16.28 -1.50 19.06
N GLY A 212 15.64 -2.34 18.26
CA GLY A 212 15.16 -3.65 18.67
C GLY A 212 16.15 -4.79 18.43
N LYS A 213 15.58 -5.99 18.28
CA LYS A 213 16.32 -7.20 17.95
C LYS A 213 16.69 -7.23 16.47
N VAL A 214 17.85 -7.79 16.18
CA VAL A 214 18.24 -8.17 14.82
C VAL A 214 18.03 -9.67 14.66
N ILE A 215 17.30 -10.07 13.63
CA ILE A 215 16.97 -11.46 13.32
C ILE A 215 17.60 -11.77 11.95
N VAL A 216 18.61 -12.63 11.95
CA VAL A 216 19.47 -12.98 10.81
C VAL A 216 19.62 -14.49 10.67
#